data_AF-A0A2V2V4M8-F1
#
_entry.id   AF-A0A2V2V4M8-F1
#
_cell.length_a   1.000
_cell.length_b   1.000
_cell.length_c   1.000
_cell.angle_alpha   90.00
_cell.angle_beta   90.00
_cell.angle_gamma   90.00
#
_symmetry.space_group_name_H-M   'P 1'
#
loop_
_entity.id
_entity.type
_entity.pdbx_description
1 polymer ?
#
loop_
_entity_poly.entity_id
_entity_poly.type
_entity_poly.pdbx_seq_one_letter_code
_entity_poly.pdbx_strand_id
1 'polypeptide(L)'
;MSTTKIWLAAATTMMHHHVDAWDHDVFKTVVSHLGSSDLVYNSISFYIQTNPQLLDDFLTSMFKTLDPERVLLEVKKLAPVHFIRQYLESAQERNSRRVNEAINKLYMEEEDFTALRDSVERFDNFDSAELSAELEKMELFEFRKIALFLHRRNKRFTHAVAVAEGEQTLPGCH
;
A
#
# COMPACT_ATOMS: atom_id res chain seq x y z
N MET A 1 -28.83 -22.79 8.48
CA MET A 1 -27.42 -22.45 8.73
C MET A 1 -26.96 -21.61 7.56
N SER A 2 -26.55 -20.35 7.74
CA SER A 2 -26.16 -19.53 6.59
C SER A 2 -24.94 -20.15 5.90
N THR A 3 -24.90 -20.13 4.58
CA THR A 3 -23.81 -20.69 3.77
C THR A 3 -22.44 -20.13 4.18
N THR A 4 -22.38 -18.86 4.57
CA THR A 4 -21.20 -18.20 5.16
C THR A 4 -20.66 -18.89 6.43
N LYS A 5 -21.53 -19.45 7.30
CA LYS A 5 -21.06 -20.15 8.50
C LYS A 5 -20.32 -21.45 8.16
N ILE A 6 -20.70 -22.11 7.05
CA ILE A 6 -20.06 -23.35 6.59
C ILE A 6 -18.66 -23.02 6.06
N TRP A 7 -18.54 -22.01 5.21
CA TRP A 7 -17.25 -21.56 4.68
C TRP A 7 -16.30 -21.08 5.78
N LEU A 8 -16.82 -20.41 6.81
CA LEU A 8 -16.01 -19.94 7.94
C LEU A 8 -15.43 -21.14 8.73
N ALA A 9 -16.28 -22.13 9.04
CA ALA A 9 -15.84 -23.33 9.74
C ALA A 9 -14.83 -24.14 8.91
N ALA A 10 -15.04 -24.23 7.59
CA ALA A 10 -14.12 -24.91 6.68
C ALA A 10 -12.75 -24.22 6.67
N ALA A 11 -12.68 -22.90 6.45
CA ALA A 11 -11.42 -22.16 6.43
C ALA A 11 -10.67 -22.25 7.78
N THR A 12 -11.37 -22.11 8.91
CA THR A 12 -10.75 -22.28 10.24
C THR A 12 -10.18 -23.69 10.42
N THR A 13 -10.91 -24.72 9.99
CA THR A 13 -10.44 -26.10 10.08
C THR A 13 -9.20 -26.34 9.22
N MET A 14 -9.18 -25.80 7.99
CA MET A 14 -8.01 -25.88 7.09
C MET A 14 -6.78 -25.19 7.70
N MET A 15 -6.94 -24.04 8.35
CA MET A 15 -5.82 -23.35 9.02
C MET A 15 -5.30 -24.12 10.24
N HIS A 16 -6.20 -24.67 11.06
CA HIS A 16 -5.84 -25.39 12.28
C HIS A 16 -5.21 -26.77 12.00
N HIS A 17 -5.68 -27.46 10.96
CA HIS A 17 -5.21 -28.79 10.55
C HIS A 17 -4.47 -28.75 9.21
N HIS A 18 -3.63 -27.72 9.03
CA HIS A 18 -3.04 -27.41 7.74
C HIS A 18 -2.12 -28.49 7.18
N VAL A 19 -1.55 -29.36 8.01
CA VAL A 19 -0.69 -30.46 7.56
C VAL A 19 -1.46 -31.46 6.69
N ASP A 20 -2.74 -31.70 6.99
CA ASP A 20 -3.54 -32.75 6.34
C ASP A 20 -4.66 -32.20 5.46
N ALA A 21 -5.17 -31.01 5.77
CA ALA A 21 -6.41 -30.47 5.19
C ALA A 21 -6.20 -29.21 4.34
N TRP A 22 -5.00 -28.65 4.29
CA TRP A 22 -4.76 -27.41 3.56
C TRP A 22 -4.24 -27.66 2.16
N ASP A 23 -4.95 -27.07 1.20
CA ASP A 23 -4.52 -26.89 -0.18
C ASP A 23 -4.74 -25.43 -0.56
N HIS A 24 -3.77 -24.84 -1.24
CA HIS A 24 -3.74 -23.42 -1.53
C HIS A 24 -4.92 -22.96 -2.41
N ASP A 25 -5.23 -23.69 -3.48
CA ASP A 25 -6.27 -23.31 -4.42
C ASP A 25 -7.67 -23.55 -3.85
N VAL A 26 -7.83 -24.65 -3.10
CA VAL A 26 -9.06 -24.92 -2.35
C VAL A 26 -9.28 -23.82 -1.31
N PHE A 27 -8.24 -23.43 -0.56
CA PHE A 27 -8.35 -22.42 0.47
C PHE A 27 -8.75 -21.05 -0.09
N LYS A 28 -8.14 -20.61 -1.21
CA LYS A 28 -8.54 -19.39 -1.93
C LYS A 28 -10.01 -19.42 -2.34
N THR A 29 -10.48 -20.57 -2.82
CA THR A 29 -11.90 -20.73 -3.17
C THR A 29 -12.80 -20.56 -1.95
N VAL A 30 -12.46 -21.20 -0.83
CA VAL A 30 -13.23 -21.10 0.43
C VAL A 30 -13.27 -19.66 0.95
N VAL A 31 -12.12 -19.00 1.09
CA VAL A 31 -12.04 -17.65 1.67
C VAL A 31 -12.64 -16.57 0.78
N SER A 32 -12.70 -16.77 -0.54
CA SER A 32 -13.38 -15.84 -1.47
C SER A 32 -14.87 -15.64 -1.12
N HIS A 33 -15.52 -16.65 -0.54
CA HIS A 33 -16.91 -16.60 -0.11
C HIS A 33 -17.13 -15.83 1.21
N LEU A 34 -16.05 -15.50 1.92
CA LEU A 34 -16.09 -14.83 3.22
C LEU A 34 -15.97 -13.30 3.12
N GLY A 35 -15.75 -12.75 1.92
CA GLY A 35 -15.60 -11.31 1.71
C GLY A 35 -14.48 -10.71 2.58
N SER A 36 -14.73 -9.57 3.21
CA SER A 36 -13.76 -8.86 4.07
C SER A 36 -13.83 -9.28 5.54
N SER A 37 -14.09 -10.56 5.82
CA SER A 37 -14.16 -11.06 7.21
C SER A 37 -12.80 -11.10 7.89
N ASP A 38 -12.78 -11.05 9.24
CA ASP A 38 -11.54 -11.10 10.03
C ASP A 38 -10.73 -12.38 9.76
N LEU A 39 -11.38 -13.49 9.41
CA LEU A 39 -10.69 -14.73 9.07
C LEU A 39 -9.81 -14.59 7.82
N VAL A 40 -10.23 -13.80 6.83
CA VAL A 40 -9.43 -13.56 5.62
C VAL A 40 -8.17 -12.79 5.98
N TYR A 41 -8.26 -11.80 6.87
CA TYR A 41 -7.09 -11.07 7.35
C TYR A 41 -6.20 -11.94 8.24
N ASN A 42 -6.77 -12.79 9.10
CA ASN A 42 -6.00 -13.77 9.89
C ASN A 42 -5.27 -14.79 9.01
N SER A 43 -5.78 -15.06 7.80
CA SER A 43 -5.11 -15.93 6.84
C SER A 43 -3.76 -15.37 6.40
N ILE A 44 -3.58 -14.04 6.39
CA ILE A 44 -2.28 -13.40 6.09
C ILE A 44 -1.22 -13.87 7.08
N SER A 45 -1.54 -13.86 8.38
CA SER A 45 -0.64 -14.37 9.42
C SER A 45 -0.29 -15.84 9.22
N PHE A 46 -1.29 -16.65 8.84
CA PHE A 46 -1.09 -18.06 8.54
C PHE A 46 -0.12 -18.25 7.37
N TYR A 47 -0.31 -17.55 6.25
CA TYR A 47 0.60 -17.61 5.10
C TYR A 47 2.03 -17.19 5.48
N ILE A 48 2.21 -16.11 6.25
CA ILE A 48 3.53 -15.67 6.71
C ILE A 48 4.23 -16.73 7.57
N GLN A 49 3.48 -17.52 8.34
CA GLN A 49 4.04 -18.52 9.25
C GLN A 49 4.28 -19.88 8.58
N THR A 50 3.43 -20.29 7.64
CA THR A 50 3.49 -21.64 7.06
C THR A 50 4.09 -21.65 5.65
N ASN A 51 3.68 -20.72 4.78
CA ASN A 51 4.01 -20.71 3.36
C ASN A 51 4.18 -19.28 2.81
N PRO A 52 5.23 -18.53 3.22
CA PRO A 52 5.40 -17.13 2.85
C PRO A 52 5.41 -16.89 1.33
N GLN A 53 5.93 -17.85 0.57
CA GLN A 53 6.04 -17.80 -0.88
C GLN A 53 4.68 -17.79 -1.62
N LEU A 54 3.59 -18.16 -0.95
CA LEU A 54 2.24 -18.17 -1.52
C LEU A 54 1.41 -16.95 -1.10
N LEU A 55 1.98 -16.06 -0.28
CA LEU A 55 1.28 -14.88 0.23
C LEU A 55 0.90 -13.92 -0.92
N ASP A 56 1.81 -13.66 -1.86
CA ASP A 56 1.55 -12.70 -2.94
C ASP A 56 0.40 -13.17 -3.87
N ASP A 57 0.39 -14.47 -4.21
CA ASP A 57 -0.71 -15.06 -4.99
C ASP A 57 -2.04 -14.99 -4.23
N PHE A 58 -2.03 -15.30 -2.93
CA PHE A 58 -3.21 -15.17 -2.08
C PHE A 58 -3.74 -13.72 -2.06
N LEU A 59 -2.87 -12.73 -1.79
CA LEU A 59 -3.25 -11.33 -1.72
C LEU A 59 -3.77 -10.80 -3.06
N THR A 60 -3.14 -11.22 -4.16
CA THR A 60 -3.57 -10.88 -5.52
C THR A 60 -4.94 -11.47 -5.84
N SER A 61 -5.18 -12.73 -5.48
CA SER A 61 -6.49 -13.37 -5.68
C SER A 61 -7.62 -12.68 -4.90
N MET A 62 -7.29 -12.10 -3.74
CA MET A 62 -8.22 -11.42 -2.85
C MET A 62 -8.17 -9.89 -3.00
N PHE A 63 -7.54 -9.36 -4.04
CA PHE A 63 -7.34 -7.92 -4.20
C PHE A 63 -8.66 -7.12 -4.16
N LYS A 64 -9.74 -7.65 -4.76
CA LYS A 64 -11.05 -6.98 -4.80
C LYS A 64 -11.77 -6.95 -3.45
N THR A 65 -11.45 -7.85 -2.53
CA THR A 65 -12.14 -8.02 -1.25
C THR A 65 -11.34 -7.43 -0.09
N LEU A 66 -10.01 -7.36 -0.21
CA LEU A 66 -9.13 -6.82 0.80
C LEU A 66 -9.02 -5.29 0.72
N ASP A 67 -8.97 -4.67 1.90
CA ASP A 67 -8.53 -3.30 2.08
C ASP A 67 -6.99 -3.27 2.18
N PRO A 68 -6.27 -2.63 1.23
CA PRO A 68 -4.82 -2.60 1.23
C PRO A 68 -4.21 -1.95 2.47
N GLU A 69 -4.88 -0.97 3.08
CA GLU A 69 -4.39 -0.35 4.31
C GLU A 69 -4.40 -1.35 5.47
N ARG A 70 -5.49 -2.11 5.62
CA ARG A 70 -5.57 -3.16 6.62
C ARG A 70 -4.57 -4.28 6.36
N VAL A 71 -4.38 -4.71 5.11
CA VAL A 71 -3.35 -5.70 4.75
C VAL A 71 -1.96 -5.22 5.17
N LEU A 72 -1.61 -3.97 4.85
CA LEU A 72 -0.35 -3.36 5.23
C LEU A 72 -0.13 -3.39 6.74
N LEU A 73 -1.17 -3.08 7.53
CA LEU A 73 -1.10 -3.09 9.00
C LEU A 73 -0.92 -4.50 9.56
N GLU A 74 -1.60 -5.51 9.01
CA GLU A 74 -1.43 -6.89 9.46
C GLU A 74 -0.04 -7.43 9.13
N VAL A 75 0.49 -7.14 7.93
CA VAL A 75 1.83 -7.59 7.53
C VAL A 75 2.90 -6.93 8.38
N LYS A 76 2.82 -5.62 8.61
CA LYS A 76 3.80 -4.87 9.44
C LYS A 76 3.99 -5.42 10.86
N LYS A 77 3.00 -6.13 11.41
CA LYS A 77 3.08 -6.75 12.74
C LYS A 77 3.95 -8.02 12.75
N LEU A 78 4.09 -8.68 11.60
CA LEU A 78 4.59 -10.06 11.50
C LEU A 78 5.83 -10.18 10.61
N ALA A 79 5.93 -9.34 9.58
CA ALA A 79 6.99 -9.38 8.60
C ALA A 79 7.34 -7.97 8.08
N PRO A 80 8.55 -7.77 7.53
CA PRO A 80 8.89 -6.56 6.81
C PRO A 80 7.97 -6.30 5.61
N VAL A 81 7.75 -5.04 5.27
CA VAL A 81 6.82 -4.61 4.20
C VAL A 81 7.25 -5.10 2.81
N HIS A 82 8.55 -5.32 2.59
CA HIS A 82 9.08 -5.80 1.31
C HIS A 82 8.46 -7.15 0.85
N PHE A 83 7.95 -7.97 1.79
CA PHE A 83 7.27 -9.23 1.46
C PHE A 83 6.00 -9.06 0.62
N ILE A 84 5.36 -7.89 0.69
CA ILE A 84 4.14 -7.57 -0.04
C ILE A 84 4.33 -6.45 -1.05
N ARG A 85 5.58 -6.22 -1.49
CA ARG A 85 5.93 -5.14 -2.43
C ARG A 85 5.05 -5.18 -3.68
N GLN A 86 4.99 -6.31 -4.37
CA GLN A 86 4.23 -6.48 -5.62
C GLN A 86 2.72 -6.22 -5.42
N TYR A 87 2.15 -6.70 -4.31
CA TYR A 87 0.78 -6.38 -3.92
C TYR A 87 0.57 -4.87 -3.68
N LEU A 88 1.49 -4.19 -2.98
CA LEU A 88 1.39 -2.76 -2.70
C LEU A 88 1.55 -1.90 -3.96
N GLU A 89 2.46 -2.25 -4.87
CA GLU A 89 2.62 -1.62 -6.19
C GLU A 89 1.29 -1.67 -6.96
N SER A 90 0.63 -2.83 -6.96
CA SER A 90 -0.70 -2.99 -7.57
C SER A 90 -1.78 -2.19 -6.83
N ALA A 91 -1.67 -2.07 -5.51
CA ALA A 91 -2.61 -1.33 -4.68
C ALA A 91 -2.47 0.20 -4.79
N GLN A 92 -1.33 0.71 -5.26
CA GLN A 92 -1.11 2.15 -5.46
C GLN A 92 -2.11 2.79 -6.42
N GLU A 93 -2.68 2.03 -7.36
CA GLU A 93 -3.74 2.52 -8.26
C GLU A 93 -4.98 3.04 -7.51
N ARG A 94 -5.19 2.66 -6.24
CA ARG A 94 -6.24 3.22 -5.38
C ARG A 94 -5.87 4.55 -4.74
N ASN A 95 -4.63 5.02 -4.92
CA ASN A 95 -4.05 6.25 -4.39
C ASN A 95 -4.35 6.43 -2.89
N SER A 96 -4.16 5.38 -2.08
CA SER A 96 -4.33 5.46 -0.62
C SER A 96 -3.09 6.06 0.02
N ARG A 97 -3.31 7.02 0.94
CA ARG A 97 -2.24 7.70 1.68
C ARG A 97 -1.28 6.74 2.36
N ARG A 98 -1.80 5.79 3.14
CA ARG A 98 -0.96 4.86 3.92
C ARG A 98 -0.16 3.91 3.02
N VAL A 99 -0.74 3.49 1.90
CA VAL A 99 -0.08 2.62 0.91
C VAL A 99 1.07 3.37 0.24
N ASN A 100 0.80 4.59 -0.24
CA ASN A 100 1.80 5.44 -0.88
C ASN A 100 2.94 5.80 0.08
N GLU A 101 2.65 6.14 1.33
CA GLU A 101 3.68 6.42 2.32
C GLU A 101 4.53 5.18 2.62
N ALA A 102 3.92 4.00 2.71
CA ALA A 102 4.66 2.77 3.00
C ALA A 102 5.57 2.34 1.84
N ILE A 103 5.10 2.46 0.60
CA ILE A 103 5.89 2.06 -0.57
C ILE A 103 6.99 3.07 -0.88
N ASN A 104 6.75 4.37 -0.66
CA ASN A 104 7.80 5.39 -0.78
C ASN A 104 8.92 5.16 0.25
N LYS A 105 8.56 4.80 1.50
CA LYS A 105 9.53 4.42 2.52
C LYS A 105 10.30 3.16 2.12
N LEU A 106 9.63 2.17 1.54
CA LEU A 106 10.28 0.96 1.03
C LEU A 106 11.32 1.30 -0.06
N TYR A 107 10.97 2.15 -1.03
CA TYR A 107 11.91 2.56 -2.08
C TYR A 107 13.10 3.37 -1.54
N MET A 108 12.90 4.15 -0.48
CA MET A 108 14.01 4.82 0.21
C MET A 108 14.95 3.82 0.89
N GLU A 109 14.41 2.82 1.58
CA GLU A 109 15.18 1.77 2.24
C GLU A 109 15.96 0.91 1.24
N GLU A 110 15.38 0.65 0.07
CA GLU A 110 16.00 -0.12 -1.02
C GLU A 110 16.89 0.71 -1.95
N GLU A 111 17.04 2.01 -1.68
CA GLU A 111 17.76 2.98 -2.52
C GLU A 111 17.25 3.07 -3.98
N ASP A 112 15.99 2.69 -4.24
CA ASP A 112 15.36 2.72 -5.55
C ASP A 112 14.75 4.10 -5.85
N PHE A 113 15.61 5.04 -6.25
CA PHE A 113 15.20 6.39 -6.62
C PHE A 113 14.34 6.43 -7.90
N THR A 114 14.39 5.41 -8.75
CA THR A 114 13.62 5.40 -10.00
C THR A 114 12.16 5.08 -9.71
N ALA A 115 11.91 3.99 -8.98
CA ALA A 115 10.56 3.63 -8.56
C ALA A 115 9.94 4.68 -7.64
N LEU A 116 10.73 5.26 -6.71
CA LEU A 116 10.25 6.35 -5.87
C LEU A 116 9.78 7.54 -6.69
N ARG A 117 10.55 7.95 -7.70
CA ARG A 117 10.19 9.07 -8.56
C ARG A 117 8.89 8.81 -9.32
N ASP A 118 8.78 7.64 -9.94
CA ASP A 118 7.59 7.27 -10.70
C ASP A 118 6.34 7.21 -9.79
N SER A 119 6.51 6.68 -8.57
CA SER A 119 5.47 6.63 -7.54
C SER A 119 4.95 8.03 -7.18
N VAL A 120 5.83 8.97 -6.83
CA VAL A 120 5.42 10.33 -6.41
C VAL A 120 4.93 11.22 -7.56
N GLU A 121 5.34 10.91 -8.79
CA GLU A 121 4.82 11.60 -9.98
C GLU A 121 3.38 11.16 -10.26
N ARG A 122 3.09 9.85 -10.14
CA ARG A 122 1.80 9.25 -10.52
C ARG A 122 0.75 9.27 -9.41
N PHE A 123 1.14 9.10 -8.15
CA PHE A 123 0.25 8.99 -7.00
C PHE A 123 0.53 10.12 -6.02
N ASP A 124 -0.41 11.03 -5.81
CA ASP A 124 -0.19 12.29 -5.09
C ASP A 124 -0.78 12.34 -3.68
N ASN A 125 -1.49 11.29 -3.26
CA ASN A 125 -2.05 11.21 -1.92
C ASN A 125 -0.98 10.69 -0.94
N PHE A 126 -0.14 11.58 -0.43
CA PHE A 126 0.86 11.31 0.61
C PHE A 126 1.33 12.63 1.24
N ASP A 127 2.01 12.57 2.38
CA ASP A 127 2.61 13.77 2.97
C ASP A 127 3.89 14.18 2.22
N SER A 128 3.71 15.07 1.23
CA SER A 128 4.80 15.60 0.42
C SER A 128 5.81 16.44 1.22
N ALA A 129 5.37 17.10 2.29
CA ALA A 129 6.25 17.90 3.14
C ALA A 129 7.14 17.00 4.01
N GLU A 130 6.56 15.97 4.64
CA GLU A 130 7.31 14.99 5.41
C GLU A 130 8.30 14.22 4.51
N LEU A 131 7.84 13.70 3.37
CA LEU A 131 8.68 12.94 2.45
C LEU A 131 9.85 13.78 1.92
N SER A 132 9.61 15.03 1.51
CA SER A 132 10.69 15.90 1.03
C SER A 132 11.74 16.18 2.10
N ALA A 133 11.34 16.39 3.35
CA ALA A 133 12.25 16.62 4.47
C ALA A 133 13.10 15.38 4.83
N GLU A 134 12.56 14.17 4.64
CA GLU A 134 13.33 12.92 4.78
C GLU A 134 14.34 12.76 3.63
N LEU A 135 13.92 12.97 2.39
CA LEU A 135 14.76 12.85 1.19
C LEU A 135 15.93 13.85 1.14
N GLU A 136 15.77 15.04 1.73
CA GLU A 136 16.84 16.03 1.84
C GLU A 136 18.03 15.57 2.69
N LYS A 137 17.78 14.70 3.66
CA LYS A 137 18.80 14.18 4.59
C LYS A 137 19.56 12.99 4.02
N MET A 138 19.10 12.41 2.92
CA MET A 138 19.74 11.26 2.28
C MET A 138 21.06 11.66 1.61
N GLU A 139 22.04 10.76 1.66
CA GLU A 139 23.39 11.02 1.12
C GLU A 139 23.39 11.09 -0.41
N LEU A 140 22.58 10.27 -1.07
CA LEU A 140 22.49 10.22 -2.52
C LEU A 140 21.87 11.50 -3.09
N PHE A 141 22.42 11.96 -4.21
CA PHE A 141 21.98 13.19 -4.85
C PHE A 141 20.63 13.01 -5.57
N GLU A 142 20.32 11.78 -5.98
CA GLU A 142 19.11 11.37 -6.66
C GLU A 142 17.87 11.63 -5.81
N PHE A 143 17.89 11.23 -4.54
CA PHE A 143 16.80 11.50 -3.59
C PHE A 143 16.60 13.00 -3.35
N ARG A 144 17.68 13.77 -3.27
CA ARG A 144 17.62 15.23 -3.14
C ARG A 144 16.99 15.91 -4.36
N LYS A 145 17.16 15.37 -5.57
CA LYS A 145 16.44 15.86 -6.77
C LYS A 145 14.94 15.62 -6.65
N ILE A 146 14.52 14.48 -6.11
CA ILE A 146 13.10 14.15 -5.89
C ILE A 146 12.50 15.10 -4.83
N ALA A 147 13.23 15.37 -3.74
CA ALA A 147 12.81 16.37 -2.75
C ALA A 147 12.58 17.75 -3.38
N LEU A 148 13.52 18.22 -4.20
CA LEU A 148 13.39 19.49 -4.93
C LEU A 148 12.18 19.50 -5.88
N PHE A 149 11.89 18.38 -6.54
CA PHE A 149 10.73 18.22 -7.39
C PHE A 149 9.42 18.37 -6.59
N LEU A 150 9.31 17.70 -5.44
CA LEU A 150 8.16 17.79 -4.54
C LEU A 150 7.92 19.22 -4.04
N HIS A 151 8.98 19.92 -3.62
CA HIS A 151 8.89 21.33 -3.20
C HIS A 151 8.36 22.24 -4.30
N ARG A 152 8.84 22.06 -5.54
CA ARG A 152 8.37 22.85 -6.69
C ARG A 152 6.91 22.57 -7.00
N ARG A 153 6.47 21.31 -6.90
CA ARG A 153 5.07 20.92 -7.10
C ARG A 153 4.15 21.56 -6.04
N ASN A 154 4.52 21.48 -4.76
CA ASN A 154 3.73 22.09 -3.67
C ASN A 154 3.64 23.61 -3.81
N LYS A 155 4.75 24.31 -4.10
CA LYS A 155 4.74 25.78 -4.29
C LYS A 155 3.84 26.23 -5.45
N ARG A 156 3.84 25.47 -6.55
CA ARG A 156 2.95 25.75 -7.69
C ARG A 156 1.49 25.53 -7.33
N PHE A 157 1.20 24.48 -6.56
CA PHE A 157 -0.15 24.20 -6.07
C PHE A 157 -0.65 25.32 -5.15
N THR A 158 0.13 25.74 -4.16
CA THR A 158 -0.24 26.85 -3.26
C THR A 158 -0.44 28.15 -4.02
N HIS A 159 0.40 28.42 -5.03
CA HIS A 159 0.24 29.59 -5.89
C HIS A 159 -1.04 29.53 -6.73
N ALA A 160 -1.35 28.37 -7.32
CA ALA A 160 -2.57 28.18 -8.10
C ALA A 160 -3.84 28.34 -7.25
N VAL A 161 -3.84 27.83 -6.02
CA VAL A 161 -4.94 28.02 -5.05
C VAL A 161 -5.10 29.51 -4.71
N ALA A 162 -4.02 30.22 -4.38
CA ALA A 162 -4.08 31.65 -4.07
C ALA A 162 -4.61 32.49 -5.26
N VAL A 163 -4.18 32.17 -6.48
CA VAL A 163 -4.70 32.82 -7.71
C VAL A 163 -6.19 32.53 -7.90
N ALA A 164 -6.65 31.31 -7.61
CA ALA A 164 -8.06 30.92 -7.74
C ALA A 164 -8.95 31.52 -6.64
N GLU A 165 -8.44 31.68 -5.41
CA GLU A 165 -9.17 32.24 -4.27
C GLU A 165 -9.32 33.77 -4.32
N GLY A 166 -8.56 34.44 -5.20
CA GLY A 166 -8.82 35.83 -5.58
C GLY A 166 -7.73 36.82 -5.17
N GLU A 167 -6.61 36.79 -5.88
CA GLU A 167 -5.76 37.98 -6.05
C GLU A 167 -5.68 38.35 -7.54
N GLN A 168 -6.79 38.89 -8.07
CA GLN A 168 -6.69 39.98 -9.03
C GLN A 168 -6.33 41.26 -8.26
N THR A 169 -5.06 41.41 -7.92
CA THR A 169 -4.47 42.74 -7.79
C THR A 169 -3.44 42.85 -8.91
N LEU A 170 -3.93 43.10 -10.12
CA LEU A 170 -3.12 43.76 -11.13
C LEU A 170 -2.70 45.10 -10.52
N PRO A 171 -1.41 45.36 -10.25
CA PRO A 171 -0.99 46.72 -9.95
C PRO A 171 -1.30 47.54 -11.19
N GLY A 172 -2.05 48.63 -11.00
CA GLY A 172 -2.44 49.53 -12.07
C GLY A 172 -1.23 49.90 -12.93
N CYS A 173 -1.39 49.76 -14.24
CA CYS A 173 -0.56 50.50 -15.18
C CYS A 173 -0.80 51.99 -14.88
N HIS A 174 0.20 52.61 -14.26
CA HIS A 174 0.36 54.06 -14.21
C HIS A 174 0.70 54.60 -15.60
#